data_AF-A0A6P0R5S0-F1
#
_entry.id   AF-A0A6P0R5S0-F1
#
_cell.length_a   1.000
_cell.length_b   1.000
_cell.length_c   1.000
_cell.angle_alpha   90.00
_cell.angle_beta   90.00
_cell.angle_gamma   90.00
#
_symmetry.space_group_name_H-M   'P 1'
#
loop_
_entity.id
_entity.type
_entity.pdbx_description
1 polymer ?
#
loop_
_entity_poly.entity_id
_entity_poly.type
_entity_poly.pdbx_seq_one_letter_code
_entity_poly.pdbx_strand_id
1 'polypeptide(L)' 'MKQIPLAEFPESIKNLINQAQKTGEPLTIIENGIPFAIISPVKKKSLLQTLSNLEPLDEDFPDIDEGLLPLDDIELSK' A
#
# COMPACT_ATOMS: atom_id res chain seq x y z
N MET A 1 -18.71 -11.07 -10.07
CA MET A 1 -17.53 -11.98 -9.96
C MET A 1 -17.71 -12.85 -8.73
N LYS A 2 -17.46 -14.16 -8.84
CA LYS A 2 -17.53 -15.08 -7.69
C LYS A 2 -16.30 -14.87 -6.80
N GLN A 3 -16.49 -14.65 -5.51
CA GLN A 3 -15.41 -14.53 -4.53
C GLN A 3 -15.31 -15.85 -3.75
N ILE A 4 -14.07 -16.31 -3.51
CA ILE A 4 -13.79 -17.54 -2.76
C ILE A 4 -12.85 -17.15 -1.60
N PRO A 5 -13.24 -17.36 -0.34
CA PRO A 5 -12.39 -17.14 0.82
C PRO A 5 -11.10 -17.96 0.76
N LEU A 6 -9.97 -17.37 1.17
CA LEU A 6 -8.66 -18.06 1.21
C LEU A 6 -8.69 -19.31 2.12
N ALA A 7 -9.54 -19.31 3.14
CA ALA A 7 -9.69 -20.43 4.07
C ALA A 7 -10.21 -21.71 3.41
N GLU A 8 -10.93 -21.60 2.28
CA GLU A 8 -11.47 -22.75 1.54
C GLU A 8 -10.42 -23.47 0.68
N PHE A 9 -9.22 -22.89 0.52
CA PHE A 9 -8.16 -23.50 -0.26
C PHE A 9 -7.31 -24.48 0.57
N PRO A 10 -6.74 -25.52 -0.07
CA PRO A 10 -5.72 -26.37 0.55
C PRO A 10 -4.48 -25.59 0.99
N GLU A 11 -3.75 -26.13 1.96
CA GLU A 11 -2.56 -25.46 2.53
C GLU A 11 -1.45 -25.21 1.51
N SER A 12 -1.28 -26.12 0.54
CA SER A 12 -0.35 -25.96 -0.57
C SER A 12 -0.63 -24.69 -1.38
N ILE A 13 -1.91 -24.42 -1.68
CA ILE A 13 -2.31 -23.23 -2.42
C ILE A 13 -2.13 -21.96 -1.58
N LYS A 14 -2.45 -22.01 -0.28
CA LYS A 14 -2.18 -20.88 0.64
C LYS A 14 -0.70 -20.52 0.67
N ASN A 15 0.18 -21.52 0.70
CA ASN A 15 1.62 -21.30 0.69
C ASN A 15 2.11 -20.63 -0.59
N LEU A 16 1.61 -21.05 -1.76
CA LEU A 16 1.92 -20.40 -3.03
C LEU A 16 1.44 -18.94 -3.07
N ILE A 17 0.22 -18.68 -2.59
CA ILE A 17 -0.33 -17.32 -2.50
C ILE A 17 0.53 -16.45 -1.57
N ASN A 18 0.92 -16.98 -0.40
CA ASN A 18 1.79 -16.28 0.54
C ASN A 18 3.18 -16.00 -0.05
N GLN A 19 3.73 -16.91 -0.85
CA GLN A 19 4.99 -16.70 -1.55
C GLN A 19 4.88 -15.58 -2.60
N ALA A 20 3.83 -15.60 -3.43
CA ALA A 20 3.55 -14.53 -4.39
C ALA A 20 3.39 -13.17 -3.69
N GLN A 21 2.70 -13.13 -2.54
CA GLN A 21 2.54 -11.91 -1.74
C GLN A 21 3.87 -11.42 -1.16
N LYS A 22 4.71 -12.31 -0.62
CA LYS A 22 6.02 -11.93 -0.05
C LYS A 22 6.98 -11.40 -1.10
N THR A 23 6.98 -12.00 -2.29
CA THR A 23 7.88 -11.63 -3.39
C THR A 23 7.36 -10.41 -4.16
N GLY A 24 6.04 -10.18 -4.19
CA GLY A 24 5.42 -9.13 -5.00
C GLY A 24 5.37 -9.47 -6.49
N GLU A 25 5.82 -10.67 -6.88
CA GLU A 25 5.90 -11.16 -8.25
C GLU A 25 4.84 -12.23 -8.52
N PRO A 26 4.33 -12.32 -9.76
CA PRO A 26 3.35 -13.34 -10.13
C PRO A 26 4.00 -14.73 -10.22
N LEU A 27 3.24 -15.75 -9.80
CA LEU A 27 3.59 -17.15 -9.99
C LEU A 27 2.78 -17.71 -11.16
N THR A 28 3.46 -18.36 -12.11
CA THR A 28 2.81 -19.08 -13.22
C THR A 28 2.79 -20.56 -12.93
N ILE A 29 1.59 -21.15 -12.92
CA ILE A 29 1.39 -22.60 -12.80
C ILE A 29 1.38 -23.16 -14.21
N ILE A 30 2.28 -24.12 -14.47
CA ILE A 30 2.45 -24.75 -15.77
C ILE A 30 1.94 -26.20 -15.68
N GLU A 31 1.12 -26.60 -16.64
CA GLU A 31 0.65 -27.97 -16.81
C GLU A 31 1.05 -28.45 -18.21
N ASN A 32 1.75 -29.59 -18.30
CA ASN A 32 2.24 -30.15 -19.58
C ASN A 32 3.05 -29.16 -20.45
N GLY A 33 3.81 -28.26 -19.81
CA GLY A 33 4.60 -27.24 -20.50
C GLY A 33 3.79 -26.01 -20.95
N ILE A 34 2.49 -25.94 -20.64
CA ILE A 34 1.60 -24.85 -21.01
C ILE A 34 1.20 -24.06 -19.76
N PRO A 35 1.20 -22.71 -19.78
CA PRO A 35 0.65 -21.91 -18.70
C PRO A 35 -0.83 -22.23 -18.47
N PHE A 36 -1.15 -22.75 -17.29
CA PHE A 36 -2.51 -23.14 -16.90
C PHE A 36 -3.19 -22.06 -16.06
N ALA A 37 -2.45 -21.45 -15.12
CA ALA A 37 -2.98 -20.42 -14.23
C ALA A 37 -1.89 -19.45 -13.79
N ILE A 38 -2.31 -18.24 -13.39
CA ILE A 38 -1.43 -17.21 -12.83
C ILE A 38 -1.98 -16.79 -11.47
N ILE A 39 -1.12 -16.81 -10.46
CA ILE A 39 -1.40 -16.22 -9.14
C ILE A 39 -0.62 -14.91 -9.08
N SER A 40 -1.33 -13.78 -9.17
CA SER A 40 -0.71 -12.45 -9.07
C SER A 40 -1.07 -11.80 -7.73
N PRO A 41 -0.08 -11.32 -6.95
CA PRO A 41 -0.38 -10.55 -5.76
C PRO A 41 -1.06 -9.24 -6.15
N VAL A 42 -2.12 -8.87 -5.43
CA VAL A 42 -2.76 -7.56 -5.63
C VAL A 42 -1.85 -6.50 -5.02
N LYS A 43 -1.20 -5.72 -5.88
CA LYS A 43 -0.39 -4.57 -5.47
C LYS A 43 -1.33 -3.49 -4.96
N LYS A 44 -1.39 -3.28 -3.64
CA LYS A 44 -2.00 -2.07 -3.08
C LYS A 44 -1.07 -0.90 -3.44
N LYS A 45 -1.64 0.20 -3.93
CA LYS A 45 -0.88 1.44 -4.12
C LYS A 45 -0.24 1.78 -2.77
N SER A 46 1.06 2.02 -2.75
CA SER A 46 1.71 2.50 -1.53
C SER A 46 1.17 3.90 -1.21
N LEU A 47 1.25 4.31 0.06
CA LEU A 47 0.91 5.68 0.44
C LEU A 47 1.72 6.67 -0.40
N LEU A 48 3.02 6.41 -0.58
CA LEU A 48 3.89 7.20 -1.44
C LEU A 48 3.39 7.28 -2.89
N GLN A 49 3.01 6.15 -3.49
CA GLN A 49 2.51 6.12 -4.86
C GLN A 49 1.15 6.81 -5.00
N THR A 50 0.37 6.90 -3.92
CA THR A 50 -0.86 7.69 -3.88
C THR A 50 -0.54 9.18 -3.83
N LEU A 51 0.35 9.57 -2.91
CA LEU A 51 0.78 10.96 -2.72
C LEU A 51 1.53 11.52 -3.93
N SER A 52 2.28 10.68 -4.66
CA SER A 52 3.03 11.11 -5.86
C SER A 52 2.13 11.51 -7.03
N ASN A 53 0.83 11.20 -6.98
CA ASN A 53 -0.13 11.61 -8.01
C ASN A 53 -0.96 12.82 -7.57
N LEU A 54 -0.70 13.41 -6.41
CA LEU A 54 -1.39 14.63 -5.98
C LEU A 54 -0.85 15.80 -6.79
N GLU A 55 -1.76 16.58 -7.36
CA GLU A 55 -1.45 17.86 -7.97
C GLU A 55 -1.07 18.87 -6.87
N PRO A 56 -0.22 19.87 -7.18
CA PRO A 56 0.00 20.99 -6.28
C PRO A 56 -1.33 21.63 -5.88
N LEU A 57 -1.43 22.06 -4.63
CA LEU A 57 -2.57 22.86 -4.18
C LEU A 57 -2.41 24.28 -4.74
N ASP A 58 -3.45 24.78 -5.39
CA ASP A 58 -3.52 26.18 -5.88
C ASP A 58 -3.85 27.17 -4.75
N GLU A 59 -4.15 26.66 -3.56
CA GLU A 59 -4.42 27.46 -2.36
C GLU A 59 -3.14 27.69 -1.55
N ASP A 60 -2.92 28.93 -1.14
CA ASP A 60 -1.92 29.25 -0.12
C ASP A 60 -2.37 28.64 1.22
N PHE A 61 -1.41 28.09 1.96
CA PHE A 61 -1.70 27.66 3.32
C PHE A 61 -2.11 28.88 4.15
N PRO A 62 -3.21 28.79 4.93
CA PRO A 62 -3.61 29.87 5.79
C PRO A 62 -2.51 30.15 6.82
N ASP A 63 -2.35 31.43 7.18
CA ASP A 63 -1.49 31.80 8.30
C ASP A 63 -2.16 31.35 9.61
N ILE A 64 -1.80 30.15 10.06
CA ILE A 64 -2.29 29.56 11.31
C ILE A 64 -1.85 30.35 12.55
N ASP A 65 -0.85 31.22 12.40
CA ASP A 65 -0.37 32.09 13.47
C ASP A 65 -1.11 33.44 13.49
N GLU A 66 -2.01 33.70 12.53
CA GLU A 66 -2.77 34.94 12.47
C GLU A 66 -3.67 35.10 13.70
N GLY A 67 -3.35 36.10 14.52
CA GLY A 67 -4.08 36.40 15.76
C GLY A 67 -3.70 35.52 16.96
N LEU A 68 -2.73 34.62 16.81
CA LEU A 68 -2.13 33.95 17.96
C LEU A 68 -1.32 34.95 18.79
N LEU A 69 -1.40 34.80 20.11
CA LEU A 69 -0.48 35.50 21.00
C LEU A 69 0.94 35.00 20.74
N PRO A 70 1.96 35.86 20.88
CA PRO A 70 3.34 35.41 20.83
C PRO A 70 3.54 34.26 21.82
N LEU A 71 4.39 33.30 21.44
CA LEU A 71 4.81 32.23 22.35
C LEU A 71 5.27 32.87 23.67
N ASP A 72 4.86 32.28 24.79
CA ASP A 72 5.42 32.65 26.09
C ASP A 72 6.94 32.54 26.01
N ASP A 73 7.65 33.46 26.69
CA ASP A 73 9.11 33.44 26.75
C ASP A 73 9.59 32.04 27.17
N ILE A 74 10.28 31.35 26.25
CA ILE A 74 10.78 30.01 26.51
C ILE A 74 12.03 30.17 27.37
N GLU A 75 11.93 29.87 28.67
CA GLU A 75 13.11 29.71 29.52
C GLU A 75 13.91 28.49 29.06
N LEU A 76 14.90 28.72 28.18
CA LEU A 76 15.89 27.72 27.84
C LEU A 76 16.77 27.50 29.08
N SER A 77 16.45 26.47 29.87
CA SER A 77 17.31 26.02 30.96
C SER A 77 18.68 25.63 30.40
N LYS A 78 19.73 26.27 30.92
CA LYS A 78 21.14 25.94 30.61
C LYS A 78 21.53 24.55 31.09
#